data_AF-A0A972Y2U1-F1
#
_entry.id   AF-A0A972Y2U1-F1
#
_cell.length_a   1.000
_cell.length_b   1.000
_cell.length_c   1.000
_cell.angle_alpha   90.00
_cell.angle_beta   90.00
_cell.angle_gamma   90.00
#
_symmetry.space_group_name_H-M   'P 1'
#
loop_
_entity.id
_entity.type
_entity.pdbx_description
1 polymer ?
#
loop_
_entity_poly.entity_id
_entity_poly.type
_entity_poly.pdbx_seq_one_letter_code
_entity_poly.pdbx_strand_id
1 'polypeptide(L)'
;MESEKTFKTKTGFCHILPDKIILTRDGVVGNVAKVTVGNNITRILLIYGAITVGLFYFGYEAYNNGKMFQPILFGLIGLYLIYGIVSSLNNSATPTIDRKKIKDVKLKKAIKGLTRSRFEVLFEYENGKIKKRLIMLPGSLTDGQNETEKALEIMKEEQLLK
;
A
#
# COMPACT_ATOMS: atom_id res chain seq x y z
N MET A 1 18.39 13.42 24.08
CA MET A 1 17.11 12.80 23.64
C MET A 1 17.22 12.59 22.15
N GLU A 2 17.40 11.34 21.69
CA GLU A 2 17.33 11.05 20.27
C GLU A 2 15.95 11.49 19.76
N SER A 3 15.93 12.39 18.78
CA SER A 3 14.70 12.79 18.11
C SER A 3 14.05 11.54 17.52
N GLU A 4 12.82 11.21 17.94
CA GLU A 4 12.08 10.10 17.37
C GLU A 4 11.99 10.28 15.84
N LYS A 5 12.61 9.36 15.10
CA LYS A 5 12.65 9.37 13.63
C LYS A 5 11.32 8.88 13.08
N THR A 6 10.32 9.74 13.23
CA THR A 6 8.91 9.43 12.99
C THR A 6 8.28 10.47 12.06
N PHE A 7 7.47 9.97 11.11
CA PHE A 7 6.71 10.81 10.19
C PHE A 7 5.27 10.33 10.03
N LYS A 8 4.38 11.25 9.60
CA LYS A 8 2.97 10.91 9.40
C LYS A 8 2.76 10.14 8.11
N THR A 9 1.79 9.24 8.15
CA THR A 9 1.31 8.45 7.02
C THR A 9 -0.17 8.75 6.76
N LYS A 10 -0.74 8.19 5.70
CA LYS A 10 -2.16 8.37 5.34
C LYS A 10 -3.13 8.12 6.52
N THR A 11 -2.83 7.17 7.40
CA THR A 11 -3.76 6.74 8.47
C THR A 11 -3.06 6.57 9.83
N GLY A 12 -1.96 7.26 10.08
CA GLY A 12 -1.18 7.09 11.32
C GLY A 12 0.27 7.55 11.19
N PHE A 13 1.20 6.79 11.77
CA PHE A 13 2.61 7.16 11.88
C PHE A 13 3.54 6.01 11.49
N CYS A 14 4.67 6.36 10.90
CA CYS A 14 5.78 5.46 10.63
C CYS A 14 6.94 5.81 11.55
N HIS A 15 7.37 4.84 12.34
CA HIS A 15 8.50 4.92 13.25
C HIS A 15 9.66 4.15 12.66
N ILE A 16 10.80 4.82 12.54
CA ILE A 16 12.03 4.23 12.03
C ILE A 16 12.94 3.95 13.24
N LEU A 17 13.00 2.68 13.64
CA LEU A 17 13.85 2.21 14.73
C LEU A 17 15.17 1.63 14.17
N PRO A 18 16.23 1.50 14.99
CA PRO A 18 17.51 0.95 14.54
C PRO A 18 17.42 -0.42 13.88
N ASP A 19 16.51 -1.29 14.36
CA ASP A 19 16.34 -2.68 13.92
C ASP A 19 15.14 -2.92 13.01
N LYS A 20 14.12 -2.05 13.03
CA LYS A 20 12.85 -2.27 12.32
C LYS A 20 12.11 -0.99 11.96
N ILE A 21 11.22 -1.10 10.98
CA ILE A 21 10.23 -0.09 10.64
C ILE A 21 8.89 -0.51 11.25
N ILE A 22 8.20 0.40 11.93
CA ILE A 22 6.92 0.14 12.58
C ILE A 22 5.88 1.16 12.14
N LEU A 23 4.72 0.65 11.72
CA LEU A 23 3.55 1.44 11.38
C LEU A 23 2.51 1.34 12.50
N THR A 24 2.09 2.48 13.02
CA THR A 24 1.06 2.60 14.07
C THR A 24 -0.06 3.52 13.59
N ARG A 25 -1.25 3.37 14.16
CA ARG A 25 -2.38 4.28 13.87
C ARG A 25 -2.40 5.49 14.81
N ASP A 26 -2.05 5.27 16.06
CA ASP A 26 -2.12 6.19 17.19
C ASP A 26 -0.78 6.82 17.56
N GLY A 27 0.32 6.38 16.94
CA GLY A 27 1.67 6.86 17.25
C GLY A 27 2.36 6.07 18.37
N VAL A 28 1.71 5.08 18.98
CA VAL A 28 2.26 4.34 20.13
C VAL A 28 2.80 2.98 19.71
N VAL A 29 4.12 2.79 19.78
CA VAL A 29 4.82 1.58 19.34
C VAL A 29 4.36 0.29 20.08
N GLY A 30 3.96 0.40 21.36
CA GLY A 30 3.51 -0.74 22.15
C GLY A 30 2.22 -1.42 21.66
N ASN A 31 1.38 -0.69 20.91
CA ASN A 31 0.08 -1.21 20.43
C ASN A 31 0.17 -2.05 19.16
N VAL A 32 1.36 -2.19 18.56
CA VAL A 32 1.58 -2.91 17.29
C VAL A 32 1.22 -4.39 17.40
N ALA A 33 1.42 -4.99 18.58
CA ALA A 33 1.08 -6.40 18.87
C ALA A 33 -0.44 -6.69 18.82
N LYS A 34 -1.31 -5.68 18.92
CA LYS A 34 -2.77 -5.86 18.76
C LYS A 34 -3.24 -5.78 17.30
N VAL A 35 -2.41 -5.23 16.41
CA VAL A 35 -2.77 -4.97 14.98
C VAL A 35 -2.19 -6.02 14.04
N THR A 36 -1.35 -6.93 14.53
CA THR A 36 -0.79 -8.08 13.78
C THR A 36 -1.83 -9.13 13.36
N VAL A 37 -3.11 -8.92 13.67
CA VAL A 37 -4.19 -9.84 13.27
C VAL A 37 -4.43 -9.79 11.76
N GLY A 38 -3.80 -10.75 11.08
CA GLY A 38 -4.22 -11.24 9.77
C GLY A 38 -3.65 -10.47 8.59
N ASN A 39 -2.84 -11.15 7.80
CA ASN A 39 -2.42 -10.74 6.47
C ASN A 39 -3.65 -10.68 5.52
N ASN A 40 -4.49 -9.66 5.70
CA ASN A 40 -5.84 -9.56 5.12
C ASN A 40 -5.86 -9.16 3.65
N ILE A 41 -4.70 -9.06 3.01
CA ILE A 41 -4.66 -8.71 1.59
C ILE A 41 -5.29 -9.79 0.72
N THR A 42 -5.08 -11.07 1.05
CA THR A 42 -5.69 -12.20 0.33
C THR A 42 -7.21 -12.11 0.35
N ARG A 43 -7.82 -11.79 1.49
CA ARG A 43 -9.27 -11.63 1.61
C ARG A 43 -9.79 -10.51 0.72
N ILE A 44 -9.11 -9.37 0.71
CA ILE A 44 -9.48 -8.22 -0.14
C ILE A 44 -9.36 -8.59 -1.62
N LEU A 45 -8.28 -9.29 -2.01
CA LEU A 45 -8.08 -9.74 -3.39
C LEU A 45 -9.15 -10.75 -3.83
N LEU A 46 -9.59 -11.65 -2.94
CA LEU A 46 -10.70 -12.56 -3.22
C LEU A 46 -12.02 -11.83 -3.43
N ILE A 47 -12.33 -10.83 -2.59
CA ILE A 47 -13.54 -10.00 -2.74
C ILE A 47 -13.51 -9.28 -4.09
N TYR A 48 -12.40 -8.62 -4.43
CA TYR A 48 -12.28 -7.97 -5.73
C TYR A 48 -12.32 -8.96 -6.90
N GLY A 49 -11.74 -10.15 -6.74
CA GLY A 49 -11.84 -11.22 -7.74
C GLY A 49 -13.28 -11.66 -7.99
N ALA A 50 -14.07 -11.83 -6.92
CA ALA A 50 -15.50 -12.17 -7.04
C ALA A 50 -16.30 -11.05 -7.75
N ILE A 51 -16.03 -9.78 -7.41
CA ILE A 51 -16.64 -8.63 -8.08
C ILE A 51 -16.28 -8.61 -9.57
N THR A 52 -15.01 -8.84 -9.91
CA THR A 52 -14.55 -8.93 -11.29
C THR A 52 -15.28 -10.02 -12.08
N VAL A 53 -15.43 -11.22 -11.51
CA VAL A 53 -16.18 -12.32 -12.15
C VAL A 53 -17.64 -11.92 -12.36
N GLY A 54 -18.28 -11.32 -11.35
CA GLY A 54 -19.65 -10.82 -11.48
C GLY A 54 -19.82 -9.76 -12.58
N LEU A 55 -18.88 -8.82 -12.70
CA LEU A 55 -18.91 -7.81 -13.77
C LEU A 55 -18.83 -8.42 -15.17
N PHE A 56 -17.97 -9.42 -15.37
CA PHE A 56 -17.90 -10.11 -16.67
C PHE A 56 -19.16 -10.93 -16.95
N TYR A 57 -19.74 -11.57 -15.93
CA TYR A 57 -21.02 -12.28 -16.07
C TYR A 57 -22.13 -11.33 -16.54
N PHE A 58 -22.34 -10.20 -15.85
CA PHE A 58 -23.35 -9.20 -16.24
C PHE A 58 -23.04 -8.54 -17.58
N GLY A 59 -21.75 -8.36 -17.90
CA GLY A 59 -21.33 -7.87 -19.22
C GLY A 59 -21.69 -8.84 -20.34
N TYR A 60 -21.48 -10.14 -20.13
CA TYR A 60 -21.85 -11.19 -21.08
C TYR A 60 -23.37 -11.31 -21.24
N GLU A 61 -24.11 -11.27 -20.14
CA GLU A 61 -25.58 -11.29 -20.16
C GLU A 61 -26.14 -10.07 -20.91
N ALA A 62 -25.61 -8.87 -20.66
CA ALA A 62 -26.02 -7.65 -21.36
C ALA A 62 -25.74 -7.72 -22.87
N TYR A 63 -24.63 -8.34 -23.26
CA TYR A 63 -24.28 -8.54 -24.66
C TYR A 63 -25.29 -9.47 -25.36
N ASN A 64 -25.63 -10.60 -24.73
CA ASN A 64 -26.64 -11.53 -25.25
C ASN A 64 -28.03 -10.89 -25.36
N ASN A 65 -28.33 -9.91 -24.50
CA ASN A 65 -29.57 -9.12 -24.54
C ASN A 65 -29.51 -7.94 -25.53
N GLY A 66 -28.51 -7.89 -26.41
CA GLY A 66 -28.38 -6.88 -27.47
C GLY A 66 -27.95 -5.48 -26.98
N LYS A 67 -27.54 -5.33 -25.73
CA LYS A 67 -27.11 -4.04 -25.18
C LYS A 67 -25.64 -3.81 -25.52
N MET A 68 -25.33 -2.70 -26.19
CA MET A 68 -23.97 -2.41 -26.66
C MET A 68 -23.09 -1.72 -25.61
N PHE A 69 -23.66 -0.81 -24.81
CA PHE A 69 -22.89 0.02 -23.87
C PHE A 69 -22.45 -0.72 -22.60
N GLN A 70 -23.37 -1.51 -22.02
CA GLN A 70 -23.14 -2.18 -20.73
C GLN A 70 -21.99 -3.20 -20.75
N PRO A 71 -21.82 -4.05 -21.78
CA PRO A 71 -20.69 -4.97 -21.87
C PRO A 71 -19.35 -4.24 -21.93
N ILE A 72 -19.29 -3.13 -22.67
CA ILE A 72 -18.07 -2.30 -22.77
C ILE A 72 -17.73 -1.70 -21.41
N LEU A 73 -18.71 -1.09 -20.74
CA LEU A 73 -18.50 -0.48 -19.43
C LEU A 73 -18.03 -1.51 -18.39
N PHE A 74 -18.74 -2.62 -18.25
CA PHE A 74 -18.38 -3.66 -17.29
C PHE A 74 -17.06 -4.34 -17.64
N GLY A 75 -16.76 -4.54 -18.92
CA GLY A 75 -15.48 -5.05 -19.39
C GLY A 75 -14.31 -4.14 -18.99
N LEU A 76 -14.44 -2.82 -19.21
CA LEU A 76 -13.41 -1.85 -18.82
C LEU A 76 -13.18 -1.82 -17.30
N ILE A 77 -14.25 -1.81 -16.50
CA ILE A 77 -14.15 -1.85 -15.03
C ILE A 77 -13.53 -3.18 -14.57
N GLY A 78 -13.93 -4.30 -15.17
CA GLY A 78 -13.38 -5.63 -14.88
C GLY A 78 -11.88 -5.70 -15.14
N LEU A 79 -11.42 -5.22 -16.30
CA LEU A 79 -10.00 -5.14 -16.65
C LEU A 79 -9.21 -4.25 -15.68
N TYR A 80 -9.78 -3.09 -15.30
CA TYR A 80 -9.18 -2.22 -14.29
C TYR A 80 -9.01 -2.93 -12.94
N LEU A 81 -10.00 -3.69 -12.49
CA LEU A 81 -9.91 -4.47 -11.26
C LEU A 81 -8.86 -5.59 -11.36
N ILE A 82 -8.77 -6.30 -12.50
CA ILE A 82 -7.72 -7.32 -12.73
C ILE A 82 -6.35 -6.68 -12.57
N TYR A 83 -6.11 -5.53 -13.22
CA TYR A 83 -4.87 -4.79 -13.08
C TYR A 83 -4.56 -4.44 -11.62
N GLY A 84 -5.57 -3.96 -10.87
CA GLY A 84 -5.46 -3.69 -9.43
C GLY A 84 -5.12 -4.91 -8.59
N ILE A 85 -5.72 -6.07 -8.89
CA ILE A 85 -5.45 -7.34 -8.22
C ILE A 85 -4.02 -7.78 -8.47
N VAL A 86 -3.61 -7.87 -9.75
CA VAL A 86 -2.27 -8.34 -10.15
C VAL A 86 -1.18 -7.46 -9.55
N SER A 87 -1.34 -6.13 -9.61
CA SER A 87 -0.39 -5.18 -9.02
C SER A 87 -0.31 -5.25 -7.49
N SER A 88 -1.29 -5.88 -6.83
CA SER A 88 -1.40 -5.99 -5.38
C SER A 88 -1.03 -7.36 -4.81
N LEU A 89 -0.82 -8.39 -5.64
CA LEU A 89 -0.49 -9.76 -5.19
C LEU A 89 0.73 -9.83 -4.26
N ASN A 90 1.71 -8.97 -4.49
CA ASN A 90 2.96 -8.92 -3.72
C ASN A 90 2.93 -7.89 -2.60
N ASN A 91 1.82 -7.19 -2.39
CA ASN A 91 1.72 -6.25 -1.29
C ASN A 91 1.60 -6.99 0.05
N SER A 92 2.12 -6.38 1.11
CA SER A 92 2.03 -6.87 2.48
C SER A 92 1.25 -5.89 3.36
N ALA A 93 0.43 -6.46 4.24
CA ALA A 93 -0.31 -5.72 5.25
C ALA A 93 0.47 -5.53 6.57
N THR A 94 1.69 -6.07 6.70
CA THR A 94 2.36 -6.12 8.00
C THR A 94 2.67 -4.72 8.54
N PRO A 95 2.43 -4.49 9.85
CA PRO A 95 2.76 -3.22 10.49
C PRO A 95 4.26 -3.11 10.79
N THR A 96 4.96 -4.23 10.93
CA THR A 96 6.40 -4.27 11.27
C THR A 96 7.20 -4.89 10.14
N ILE A 97 8.38 -4.31 9.87
CA ILE A 97 9.36 -4.80 8.90
C ILE A 97 10.73 -4.76 9.55
N ASP A 98 11.41 -5.90 9.63
CA ASP A 98 12.80 -5.98 10.08
C ASP A 98 13.72 -5.34 9.03
N ARG A 99 14.59 -4.43 9.46
CA ARG A 99 15.53 -3.72 8.58
C ARG A 99 16.48 -4.67 7.87
N LYS A 100 16.91 -5.75 8.52
CA LYS A 100 17.82 -6.75 7.93
C LYS A 100 17.19 -7.48 6.75
N LYS A 101 15.85 -7.52 6.68
CA LYS A 101 15.09 -8.16 5.60
C LYS A 101 14.76 -7.21 4.46
N ILE A 102 14.99 -5.91 4.60
CA ILE A 102 14.75 -4.92 3.55
C ILE A 102 15.78 -5.14 2.44
N LYS A 103 15.30 -5.29 1.21
CA LYS A 103 16.14 -5.43 0.02
C LYS A 103 16.27 -4.10 -0.72
N ASP A 104 15.20 -3.31 -0.74
CA ASP A 104 15.15 -2.06 -1.49
C ASP A 104 14.03 -1.15 -0.98
N VAL A 105 14.22 0.15 -1.09
CA VAL A 105 13.19 1.15 -0.79
C VAL A 105 13.15 2.16 -1.91
N LYS A 106 11.96 2.40 -2.46
CA LYS A 106 11.75 3.40 -3.53
C LYS A 106 10.71 4.42 -3.12
N LEU A 107 11.01 5.69 -3.37
CA LEU A 107 9.98 6.72 -3.39
C LEU A 107 9.22 6.68 -4.73
N LYS A 108 7.91 6.53 -4.66
CA LYS A 108 7.00 6.84 -5.77
C LYS A 108 6.36 8.20 -5.49
N LYS A 109 6.75 9.21 -6.26
CA LYS A 109 6.21 10.57 -6.16
C LYS A 109 4.74 10.59 -6.60
N ALA A 110 3.94 11.42 -5.93
CA ALA A 110 2.57 11.70 -6.31
C ALA A 110 2.48 12.34 -7.70
N ILE A 111 1.40 12.02 -8.41
CA ILE A 111 0.87 12.86 -9.49
C ILE A 111 -0.12 13.84 -8.85
N LYS A 112 0.14 15.14 -9.00
CA LYS A 112 -0.66 16.21 -8.39
C LYS A 112 -2.14 16.02 -8.71
N GLY A 113 -2.97 15.97 -7.67
CA GLY A 113 -4.43 15.81 -7.79
C GLY A 113 -4.96 14.40 -8.04
N LEU A 114 -4.10 13.42 -8.38
CA LEU A 114 -4.55 12.07 -8.73
C LEU A 114 -4.08 11.00 -7.73
N THR A 115 -2.81 11.05 -7.32
CA THR A 115 -2.22 10.02 -6.45
C THR A 115 -1.47 10.66 -5.28
N ARG A 116 -1.12 9.83 -4.29
CA ARG A 116 -0.32 10.25 -3.13
C ARG A 116 1.08 9.66 -3.23
N SER A 117 2.06 10.39 -2.70
CA SER A 117 3.42 9.89 -2.59
C SER A 117 3.45 8.69 -1.65
N ARG A 118 4.33 7.74 -1.94
CA ARG A 118 4.46 6.52 -1.12
C ARG A 118 5.87 5.98 -1.17
N PHE A 119 6.32 5.39 -0.08
CA PHE A 119 7.48 4.52 -0.09
C PHE A 119 7.06 3.10 -0.40
N GLU A 120 7.76 2.48 -1.33
CA GLU A 120 7.68 1.06 -1.65
C GLU A 120 8.86 0.37 -0.97
N VAL A 121 8.62 -0.30 0.17
CA VAL A 121 9.63 -1.07 0.89
C VAL A 121 9.53 -2.51 0.42
N LEU A 122 10.53 -3.00 -0.32
CA LEU A 122 10.66 -4.38 -0.71
C LEU A 122 11.46 -5.13 0.34
N PHE A 123 10.92 -6.24 0.83
CA PHE A 123 11.52 -7.01 1.91
C PHE A 123 11.23 -8.50 1.77
N GLU A 124 12.10 -9.28 2.37
CA GLU A 124 11.93 -10.72 2.50
C GLU A 124 10.89 -11.02 3.58
N TYR A 125 9.81 -11.67 3.18
CA TYR A 125 8.71 -12.07 4.03
C TYR A 125 8.85 -13.52 4.47
N GLU A 126 8.02 -13.95 5.43
CA GLU A 126 8.00 -15.32 5.93
C GLU A 126 8.00 -16.33 4.76
N ASN A 127 8.89 -17.32 4.85
CA ASN A 127 9.17 -18.34 3.82
C ASN A 127 9.98 -17.88 2.60
N GLY A 128 10.78 -16.81 2.74
CA GLY A 128 11.71 -16.34 1.70
C GLY A 128 11.04 -15.62 0.52
N LYS A 129 9.72 -15.41 0.57
CA LYS A 129 8.98 -14.70 -0.48
C LYS A 129 9.25 -13.20 -0.39
N ILE A 130 9.55 -12.56 -1.51
CA ILE A 130 9.67 -11.10 -1.55
C ILE A 130 8.27 -10.47 -1.56
N LYS A 131 8.02 -9.57 -0.60
CA LYS A 131 6.81 -8.75 -0.52
C LYS A 131 7.17 -7.27 -0.53
N LYS A 132 6.15 -6.46 -0.81
CA LYS A 132 6.25 -5.00 -0.85
C LYS A 132 5.30 -4.39 0.17
N ARG A 133 5.78 -3.51 1.03
CA ARG A 133 4.93 -2.65 1.88
C ARG A 133 4.86 -1.27 1.27
N LEU A 134 3.63 -0.79 1.10
CA LEU A 134 3.36 0.60 0.70
C LEU A 134 3.17 1.44 1.95
N ILE A 135 4.08 2.38 2.21
CA ILE A 135 3.94 3.41 3.24
C ILE A 135 3.41 4.65 2.55
N MET A 136 2.08 4.84 2.58
CA MET A 136 1.43 5.97 1.93
C MET A 136 1.61 7.23 2.77
N LEU A 137 2.06 8.31 2.13
CA LEU A 137 2.22 9.60 2.77
C LEU A 137 0.89 10.38 2.79
N PRO A 138 0.78 11.45 3.60
CA PRO A 138 -0.41 12.29 3.64
C PRO A 138 -0.71 12.90 2.27
N GLY A 139 -1.98 13.26 2.05
CA GLY A 139 -2.39 13.86 0.78
C GLY A 139 -1.99 15.33 0.70
N SER A 140 -1.95 15.90 -0.51
CA SER A 140 -1.67 17.33 -0.70
C SER A 140 -2.66 18.26 0.01
N LEU A 141 -3.86 17.79 0.32
CA LEU A 141 -4.89 18.54 1.07
C LEU A 141 -4.66 18.53 2.59
N THR A 142 -3.74 17.72 3.09
CA THR A 142 -3.48 17.50 4.53
C THR A 142 -1.99 17.68 4.82
N ASP A 143 -1.40 18.76 4.32
CA ASP A 143 0.04 19.08 4.52
C ASP A 143 1.02 18.02 3.97
N GLY A 144 0.61 17.28 2.95
CA GLY A 144 1.39 16.14 2.45
C GLY A 144 2.72 16.49 1.80
N GLN A 145 2.96 17.72 1.38
CA GLN A 145 4.26 18.14 0.82
C GLN A 145 5.32 18.19 1.92
N ASN A 146 5.06 18.95 2.99
CA ASN A 146 5.98 19.09 4.12
C ASN A 146 6.25 17.73 4.79
N GLU A 147 5.21 16.92 5.02
CA GLU A 147 5.39 15.57 5.58
C GLU A 147 6.13 14.63 4.61
N THR A 148 6.02 14.82 3.29
CA THR A 148 6.81 14.03 2.32
C THR A 148 8.28 14.42 2.37
N GLU A 149 8.59 15.71 2.48
CA GLU A 149 9.97 16.20 2.59
C GLU A 149 10.62 15.74 3.88
N LYS A 150 9.93 15.91 5.02
CA LYS A 150 10.37 15.37 6.31
C LYS A 150 10.60 13.85 6.27
N ALA A 151 9.68 13.10 5.67
CA ALA A 151 9.83 11.66 5.54
C ALA A 151 11.00 11.29 4.62
N LEU A 152 11.30 12.07 3.59
CA LEU A 152 12.45 11.87 2.73
C LEU A 152 13.77 12.10 3.45
N GLU A 153 13.87 13.16 4.24
CA GLU A 153 15.04 13.46 5.07
C GLU A 153 15.31 12.31 6.04
N ILE A 154 14.31 11.90 6.82
CA ILE A 154 14.43 10.79 7.78
C ILE A 154 14.88 9.51 7.08
N MET A 155 14.30 9.16 5.93
CA MET A 155 14.63 7.92 5.21
C MET A 155 16.05 7.95 4.62
N LYS A 156 16.57 9.13 4.25
CA LYS A 156 17.95 9.31 3.77
C LYS A 156 18.95 9.28 4.92
N GLU A 157 18.68 9.99 6.01
CA GLU A 157 19.52 9.98 7.22
C GLU A 157 19.71 8.56 7.75
N GLU A 158 18.65 7.76 7.69
CA GLU A 158 18.66 6.37 8.12
C GLU A 158 19.20 5.40 7.07
N GLN A 159 19.74 5.91 5.96
CA GLN A 159 20.33 5.13 4.87
C GLN A 159 19.38 4.09 4.26
N LEU A 160 18.06 4.28 4.45
CA LEU A 160 17.03 3.43 3.86
C LEU A 160 16.74 3.82 2.42
N LEU A 161 16.96 5.08 2.07
CA LEU A 161 16.82 5.62 0.72
C LEU A 161 18.17 6.20 0.27
N LYS A 162 18.65 5.76 -0.90
CA LYS A 162 19.85 6.30 -1.55
C LYS A 162 19.56 7.62 -2.26
#